data_AF-A0A519LG30-F1
#
_entry.id   AF-A0A519LG30-F1
#
_cell.length_a   1.000
_cell.length_b   1.000
_cell.length_c   1.000
_cell.angle_alpha   90.00
_cell.angle_beta   90.00
_cell.angle_gamma   90.00
#
_symmetry.space_group_name_H-M   'P 1'
#
loop_
_entity.id
_entity.type
_entity.pdbx_description
1 polymer ?
#
loop_
_entity_poly.entity_id
_entity_poly.type
_entity_poly.pdbx_seq_one_letter_code
_entity_poly.pdbx_strand_id
1 'polypeptide(L)'
;MLVVPFMGMFEDKTRQMTIEAVRQPENEARFAYPENALKGAESDRVLWFRLRLQLADPADALREWLLLVPTVSTHELRFYGPYDAQGKALAEPVVTGMRHPWSTRPAGSEQMAWRFKLP
;
A
#
# COMPACT_ATOMS: atom_id res chain seq x y z
N MET A 1 3.50 -23.23 -3.73
CA MET A 1 2.38 -22.56 -4.43
C MET A 1 2.61 -21.06 -4.31
N LEU A 2 2.63 -20.34 -5.43
CA LEU A 2 3.03 -18.94 -5.51
C LEU A 2 2.00 -18.04 -4.83
N VAL A 3 2.45 -17.10 -3.99
CA VAL A 3 1.65 -15.92 -3.66
C VAL A 3 1.43 -15.18 -4.97
N VAL A 4 0.18 -15.07 -5.44
CA VAL A 4 -0.17 -14.21 -6.58
C VAL A 4 -0.63 -12.88 -6.01
N PRO A 5 0.26 -11.87 -5.87
CA PRO A 5 -0.18 -10.56 -5.41
C PRO A 5 -1.08 -9.94 -6.48
N PHE A 6 -2.36 -9.73 -6.15
CA PHE A 6 -3.19 -8.83 -6.94
C PHE A 6 -2.96 -7.41 -6.43
N MET A 7 -2.32 -6.58 -7.24
CA MET A 7 -2.19 -5.15 -7.00
C MET A 7 -3.11 -4.38 -7.94
N GLY A 8 -4.23 -3.89 -7.41
CA GLY A 8 -5.07 -2.93 -8.11
C GLY A 8 -4.59 -1.51 -7.86
N MET A 9 -4.89 -0.61 -8.80
CA MET A 9 -4.66 0.82 -8.68
C MET A 9 -5.95 1.59 -8.94
N PHE A 10 -6.12 2.69 -8.24
CA PHE A 10 -7.19 3.65 -8.43
C PHE A 10 -6.65 5.08 -8.29
N GLU A 11 -7.06 5.98 -9.19
CA GLU A 11 -6.66 7.39 -9.17
C GLU A 11 -7.73 8.28 -8.51
N ASP A 12 -7.38 8.90 -7.39
CA ASP A 12 -8.19 9.96 -6.77
C ASP A 12 -7.71 11.34 -7.25
N LYS A 13 -8.46 11.90 -8.19
CA LYS A 13 -8.25 13.26 -8.72
C LYS A 13 -8.72 14.37 -7.78
N THR A 14 -9.55 14.05 -6.78
CA THR A 14 -10.05 15.04 -5.81
C THR A 14 -9.05 15.29 -4.69
N ARG A 15 -8.20 14.30 -4.39
CA ARG A 15 -7.21 14.29 -3.30
C ARG A 15 -7.82 14.38 -1.90
N GLN A 16 -9.12 14.11 -1.79
CA GLN A 16 -9.87 14.25 -0.54
C GLN A 16 -10.27 12.90 0.06
N MET A 17 -10.06 11.79 -0.65
CA MET A 17 -10.48 10.49 -0.14
C MET A 17 -9.64 10.08 1.08
N THR A 18 -10.32 9.66 2.15
CA THR A 18 -9.68 9.02 3.31
C THR A 18 -9.60 7.51 3.11
N ILE A 19 -8.85 6.81 3.95
CA ILE A 19 -8.79 5.35 3.90
C ILE A 19 -10.17 4.70 4.14
N GLU A 20 -11.00 5.29 5.00
CA GLU A 20 -12.36 4.81 5.28
C GLU A 20 -13.24 4.92 4.03
N ALA A 21 -13.11 6.02 3.27
CA ALA A 21 -13.84 6.21 2.02
C ALA A 21 -13.36 5.25 0.92
N VAL A 22 -12.04 5.07 0.79
CA VAL A 22 -11.43 4.16 -0.21
C VAL A 22 -11.86 2.72 0.00
N ARG A 23 -12.07 2.31 1.25
CA ARG A 23 -12.46 0.94 1.62
C ARG A 23 -13.96 0.67 1.48
N GLN A 24 -14.79 1.67 1.15
CA GLN A 24 -16.20 1.43 0.90
C GLN A 24 -16.38 0.60 -0.39
N PRO A 25 -17.36 -0.32 -0.45
CA PRO A 25 -17.54 -1.23 -1.60
C PRO A 25 -17.59 -0.53 -2.97
N GLU A 26 -18.24 0.63 -3.05
CA GLU A 26 -18.36 1.42 -4.27
C GLU A 26 -17.02 1.95 -4.77
N ASN A 27 -16.10 2.28 -3.86
CA ASN A 27 -14.75 2.74 -4.22
C ASN A 27 -13.80 1.57 -4.40
N GLU A 28 -14.00 0.50 -3.65
CA GLU A 28 -13.27 -0.75 -3.78
C GLU A 28 -13.37 -1.33 -5.20
N ALA A 29 -14.56 -1.26 -5.80
CA ALA A 29 -14.82 -1.74 -7.16
C ALA A 29 -14.07 -0.95 -8.25
N ARG A 30 -13.50 0.21 -7.92
CA ARG A 30 -12.79 1.09 -8.87
C ARG A 30 -11.32 0.71 -9.05
N PHE A 31 -10.78 -0.17 -8.21
CA PHE A 31 -9.41 -0.65 -8.34
C PHE A 31 -9.28 -1.60 -9.52
N ALA A 32 -8.42 -1.25 -10.47
CA ALA A 32 -8.15 -2.05 -11.65
C ALA A 32 -6.65 -2.36 -11.78
N TYR A 33 -6.32 -3.44 -12.47
CA TYR A 33 -4.92 -3.71 -12.80
C TYR A 33 -4.46 -2.72 -13.88
N PRO A 34 -3.35 -1.99 -13.69
CA PRO A 34 -2.89 -1.06 -14.71
C PRO A 34 -2.38 -1.84 -15.93
N GLU A 35 -2.86 -1.49 -17.12
CA GLU A 35 -2.41 -2.12 -18.38
C GLU A 35 -0.95 -1.78 -18.73
N ASN A 36 -0.47 -0.63 -18.25
CA ASN A 36 0.87 -0.11 -18.51
C ASN A 36 1.61 0.14 -17.21
N ALA A 37 2.95 0.11 -17.27
CA ALA A 37 3.78 0.58 -16.18
C ALA A 37 3.37 1.99 -15.77
N LEU A 38 3.25 2.22 -14.47
CA LEU A 38 2.88 3.51 -13.91
C LEU A 38 4.00 4.49 -14.24
N LYS A 39 3.72 5.44 -15.12
CA LYS A 39 4.65 6.53 -15.39
C LYS A 39 4.37 7.65 -14.39
N GLY A 40 5.41 8.03 -13.66
CA GLY A 40 5.39 9.25 -12.86
C GLY A 40 5.05 10.42 -13.78
N ALA A 41 3.95 11.09 -13.49
CA ALA A 41 3.66 12.40 -14.04
C ALA A 41 3.67 13.36 -12.85
N GLU A 42 4.28 14.54 -13.00
CA GLU A 42 3.96 15.64 -12.10
C GLU A 42 2.47 15.92 -12.28
N SER A 43 1.68 15.52 -11.29
CA SER A 43 0.23 15.51 -11.42
C SER A 43 -0.41 15.74 -10.07
N ASP A 44 -1.46 16.56 -10.07
CA ASP A 44 -2.21 16.92 -8.88
C ASP A 44 -3.20 15.82 -8.48
N ARG A 45 -2.69 14.60 -8.21
CA ARG A 45 -3.51 13.42 -7.92
C ARG A 45 -2.93 12.58 -6.79
N VAL A 46 -3.80 11.78 -6.17
CA VAL A 46 -3.41 10.71 -5.25
C VAL A 46 -3.60 9.37 -5.95
N LEU A 47 -2.58 8.52 -5.94
CA LEU A 47 -2.68 7.14 -6.42
C LEU A 47 -2.90 6.22 -5.22
N TRP A 48 -4.03 5.51 -5.24
CA TRP A 48 -4.31 4.45 -4.30
C TRP A 48 -3.88 3.11 -4.88
N PHE A 49 -3.08 2.38 -4.13
CA PHE A 49 -2.70 1.01 -4.45
C PHE A 49 -3.36 0.07 -3.46
N ARG A 50 -3.89 -1.04 -3.98
CA ARG A 50 -4.50 -2.07 -3.15
C ARG A 50 -3.88 -3.41 -3.45
N LEU A 51 -3.25 -3.99 -2.43
CA LEU A 51 -2.65 -5.30 -2.48
C LEU A 51 -3.56 -6.29 -1.72
N ARG A 52 -3.93 -7.39 -2.37
CA ARG A 52 -4.53 -8.55 -1.71
C ARG A 52 -3.48 -9.66 -1.64
N LEU A 53 -3.24 -10.15 -0.43
CA LEU A 53 -2.29 -11.24 -0.15
C LEU A 53 -3.07 -12.42 0.42
N GLN A 54 -2.71 -13.61 -0.02
CA GLN A 54 -3.15 -14.87 0.57
C GLN A 54 -1.91 -15.69 0.87
N LEU A 55 -1.78 -16.13 2.12
CA LEU A 55 -0.73 -17.06 2.50
C LEU A 55 -0.99 -18.41 1.84
N ALA A 56 0.03 -18.94 1.15
CA ALA A 56 -0.04 -20.28 0.58
C ALA A 56 0.16 -21.37 1.64
N ASP A 57 0.91 -21.07 2.69
CA ASP A 57 1.16 -21.94 3.85
C ASP A 57 0.85 -21.15 5.14
N PRO A 58 -0.05 -21.64 6.01
CA PRO A 58 -0.31 -21.03 7.31
C PRO A 58 0.93 -20.88 8.20
N ALA A 59 1.96 -21.71 8.03
CA ALA A 59 3.21 -21.58 8.78
C ALA A 59 3.95 -20.26 8.50
N ASP A 60 3.67 -19.60 7.37
CA ASP A 60 4.26 -18.32 7.01
C ASP A 60 3.60 -17.11 7.71
N ALA A 61 2.49 -17.31 8.44
CA ALA A 61 1.83 -16.24 9.20
C ALA A 61 2.75 -15.61 10.25
N LEU A 62 3.64 -16.41 10.87
CA LEU A 62 4.57 -15.91 11.89
C LEU A 62 5.76 -15.14 11.31
N ARG A 63 5.93 -15.14 9.98
CA ARG A 63 7.05 -14.47 9.32
C ARG A 63 6.83 -12.98 9.20
N GLU A 64 7.95 -12.29 9.04
CA GLU A 64 7.94 -10.88 8.71
C GLU A 64 7.99 -10.68 7.21
N TRP A 65 7.16 -9.77 6.73
CA TRP A 65 7.01 -9.45 5.33
C TRP A 65 7.48 -8.03 5.09
N LEU A 66 8.03 -7.80 3.90
CA LEU A 66 8.48 -6.48 3.46
C LEU A 66 7.87 -6.18 2.10
N LEU A 67 7.04 -5.13 2.02
CA LEU A 67 6.64 -4.54 0.75
C LEU A 67 7.64 -3.45 0.39
N LEU A 68 8.27 -3.58 -0.77
CA LEU A 68 9.15 -2.56 -1.34
C LEU A 68 8.43 -1.83 -2.46
N VAL A 69 8.36 -0.50 -2.36
CA VAL A 69 7.89 0.37 -3.43
C VAL A 69 9.11 1.09 -4.00
N PRO A 70 9.65 0.63 -5.15
CA PRO A 70 10.83 1.21 -5.78
C PRO A 70 10.43 2.52 -6.48
N THR A 71 10.10 3.53 -5.69
CA THR A 71 9.79 4.88 -6.14
C THR A 71 10.86 5.84 -5.66
N VAL A 72 11.24 6.77 -6.54
CA VAL A 72 12.08 7.92 -6.19
C VAL A 72 11.23 9.17 -6.18
N SER A 73 11.62 10.15 -5.38
CA SER A 73 11.00 11.48 -5.35
C SER A 73 9.52 11.56 -4.94
N THR A 74 9.03 10.62 -4.12
CA THR A 74 7.65 10.70 -3.61
C THR A 74 7.56 11.57 -2.36
N HIS A 75 6.75 12.63 -2.43
CA HIS A 75 6.55 13.56 -1.32
C HIS A 75 5.97 12.90 -0.07
N GLU A 76 4.97 12.04 -0.25
CA GLU A 76 4.23 11.41 0.83
C GLU A 76 3.72 10.03 0.37
N LEU A 77 3.91 9.03 1.23
CA LEU A 77 3.46 7.67 1.07
C LEU A 77 2.80 7.24 2.39
N ARG A 78 1.62 6.65 2.28
CA ARG A 78 0.86 6.14 3.42
C ARG A 78 0.55 4.66 3.21
N PHE A 79 0.94 3.84 4.17
CA PHE A 79 0.60 2.42 4.20
C PHE A 79 -0.48 2.18 5.24
N TYR A 80 -1.53 1.48 4.83
CA TYR A 80 -2.66 1.14 5.69
C TYR A 80 -2.86 -0.38 5.75
N GLY A 81 -3.15 -0.90 6.94
CA GLY A 81 -3.32 -2.33 7.18
C GLY A 81 -2.08 -2.97 7.83
N PRO A 82 -1.79 -4.26 7.57
CA PRO A 82 -2.67 -5.22 6.89
C PRO A 82 -4.03 -5.33 7.61
N TYR A 83 -5.05 -5.72 6.86
CA TYR A 83 -6.39 -5.91 7.41
C TYR A 83 -6.68 -7.42 7.52
N ASP A 84 -7.33 -7.84 8.60
CA ASP A 84 -7.82 -9.21 8.73
C ASP A 84 -9.06 -9.46 7.86
N ALA A 85 -9.58 -10.70 7.91
CA ALA A 85 -10.76 -11.12 7.16
C ALA A 85 -12.04 -10.36 7.54
N GLN A 86 -12.08 -9.75 8.73
CA GLN A 86 -13.17 -8.92 9.23
C GLN A 86 -12.98 -7.43 8.87
N GLY A 87 -11.87 -7.09 8.20
CA GLY A 87 -11.54 -5.73 7.83
C GLY A 87 -10.99 -4.89 8.99
N LYS A 88 -10.55 -5.49 10.09
CA LYS A 88 -9.88 -4.77 11.19
C LYS A 88 -8.41 -4.55 10.82
N ALA A 89 -7.91 -3.34 11.05
CA ALA A 89 -6.49 -3.05 10.89
C ALA A 89 -5.67 -3.78 11.96
N LEU A 90 -4.58 -4.42 11.54
CA LEU A 90 -3.67 -5.16 12.41
C LEU A 90 -2.46 -4.34 12.85
N ALA A 91 -2.24 -3.18 12.23
CA ALA A 91 -1.19 -2.24 12.59
C ALA A 91 -1.64 -0.79 12.32
N GLU A 92 -0.98 0.15 12.98
CA GLU A 92 -1.16 1.58 12.74
C GLU A 92 -0.66 1.97 11.34
N PRO A 93 -1.25 3.01 10.71
CA PRO A 93 -0.76 3.51 9.44
C PRO A 93 0.69 3.98 9.53
N VAL A 94 1.49 3.64 8.52
CA VAL A 94 2.86 4.14 8.39
C VAL A 94 2.86 5.28 7.37
N VAL A 95 3.36 6.44 7.79
CA VAL A 95 3.50 7.62 6.92
C VAL A 95 4.97 7.94 6.73
N THR A 96 5.38 8.06 5.47
CA THR A 96 6.77 8.37 5.08
C THR A 96 6.77 9.17 3.79
N GLY A 97 7.93 9.58 3.29
CA GLY A 97 8.03 10.43 2.09
C GLY A 97 9.04 11.55 2.27
N MET A 98 9.40 12.25 1.18
CA MET A 98 10.36 13.37 1.23
C MET A 98 9.96 14.51 2.17
N ARG A 99 8.66 14.64 2.49
CA ARG A 99 8.17 15.64 3.46
C ARG A 99 8.32 15.23 4.91
N HIS A 100 8.75 13.98 5.18
CA HIS A 100 8.88 13.44 6.53
C HIS A 100 10.35 13.23 6.91
N PRO A 101 10.69 13.31 8.21
CA PRO A 101 12.05 13.07 8.68
C PRO A 101 12.59 11.70 8.25
N TRP A 102 13.92 11.60 8.09
CA TRP A 102 14.56 10.32 7.74
C TRP A 102 14.20 9.17 8.70
N SER A 103 13.95 9.46 9.97
CA SER A 103 13.53 8.48 10.97
C SER A 103 12.20 7.79 10.64
N THR A 104 11.37 8.34 9.75
CA THR A 104 10.14 7.69 9.29
C THR A 104 10.35 6.73 8.12
N ARG A 105 11.58 6.58 7.60
CA ARG A 105 11.91 5.65 6.52
C ARG A 105 11.98 4.23 7.06
N PRO A 106 11.04 3.33 6.71
CA PRO A 106 11.09 1.98 7.23
C PRO A 106 12.33 1.26 6.69
N ALA A 107 13.00 0.49 7.56
CA ALA A 107 14.26 -0.18 7.26
C ALA A 107 15.44 0.73 6.86
N GLY A 108 15.38 2.05 7.10
CA GLY A 108 16.49 2.98 6.86
C GLY A 108 16.91 3.11 5.39
N SER A 109 15.98 2.85 4.46
CA SER A 109 16.24 2.84 3.02
C SER A 109 15.66 4.07 2.32
N GLU A 110 16.33 4.53 1.26
CA GLU A 110 15.75 5.47 0.30
C GLU A 110 14.62 4.84 -0.53
N GLN A 111 14.62 3.52 -0.65
CA GLN A 111 13.46 2.80 -1.18
C GLN A 111 12.39 2.75 -0.11
N MET A 112 11.16 3.09 -0.50
CA MET A 112 10.05 3.11 0.45
C MET A 112 9.64 1.67 0.77
N ALA A 113 10.05 1.21 1.95
CA ALA A 113 9.73 -0.12 2.45
C ALA A 113 8.57 -0.07 3.44
N TRP A 114 7.85 -1.16 3.61
CA TRP A 114 6.89 -1.33 4.70
C TRP A 114 6.96 -2.74 5.24
N ARG A 115 7.31 -2.87 6.53
CA ARG A 115 7.41 -4.14 7.23
C ARG A 115 6.11 -4.42 7.97
N PHE A 116 5.55 -5.62 7.80
CA PHE A 116 4.32 -6.05 8.46
C PHE A 116 4.33 -7.57 8.72
N LYS A 117 3.36 -8.02 9.52
CA LYS A 117 3.07 -9.45 9.74
C LYS A 117 1.67 -9.75 9.24
N LEU A 118 1.47 -10.95 8.71
CA LEU A 118 0.16 -11.43 8.27
C LEU A 118 -0.44 -12.32 9.38
N PRO A 119 -1.77 -12.31 9.56
CA PRO A 119 -2.42 -13.17 10.55
C PRO A 119 -2.39 -14.64 10.14
#